data_AF-A0A3D2KRU8-F1
#
_entry.id   AF-A0A3D2KRU8-F1
#
_cell.length_a   1.000
_cell.length_b   1.000
_cell.length_c   1.000
_cell.angle_alpha   90.00
_cell.angle_beta   90.00
_cell.angle_gamma   90.00
#
_symmetry.space_group_name_H-M   'P 1'
#
loop_
_entity.id
_entity.type
_entity.pdbx_description
1 polymer ?
#
loop_
_entity_poly.entity_id
_entity_poly.type
_entity_poly.pdbx_seq_one_letter_code
_entity_poly.pdbx_strand_id
1 'polypeptide(L)'
;FDGAAIVTLQYNDAADLLLVHSCVGTVKPDVTSAVLMELLSANCYWQGTQGATLGIEKEGGLVILAYSIPMPMAQPNQFQDIIATFVEVAREWTLKIRELKGEK
;
A
#
# COMPACT_ATOMS: atom_id res chain seq x y z
N PHE A 1 3.80 12.95 14.87
CA PHE A 1 4.17 11.57 14.52
C PHE A 1 5.30 11.65 13.52
N ASP A 2 6.54 11.53 14.00
CA ASP A 2 7.70 11.50 13.11
C ASP A 2 7.87 10.06 12.61
N GLY A 3 7.54 9.81 11.33
CA GLY A 3 8.00 8.63 10.59
C GLY A 3 7.16 7.35 10.64
N ALA A 4 6.01 7.31 11.32
CA ALA A 4 5.12 6.15 11.30
C ALA A 4 4.16 6.20 10.09
N ALA A 5 4.01 5.09 9.37
CA ALA A 5 3.02 4.97 8.28
C ALA A 5 1.60 5.20 8.82
N ILE A 6 0.82 6.05 8.14
CA ILE A 6 -0.59 6.28 8.48
C ILE A 6 -1.41 5.17 7.82
N VAL A 7 -1.97 4.27 8.64
CA VAL A 7 -2.82 3.18 8.17
C VAL A 7 -4.29 3.55 8.41
N THR A 8 -5.08 3.49 7.35
CA THR A 8 -6.52 3.66 7.38
C THR A 8 -7.21 2.31 7.25
N LEU A 9 -8.23 2.09 8.08
CA LEU A 9 -9.07 0.91 8.08
C LEU A 9 -10.50 1.31 7.69
N GLN A 10 -11.04 0.71 6.63
CA GLN A 10 -12.39 0.96 6.15
C GLN A 10 -13.13 -0.36 6.00
N TYR A 11 -14.17 -0.57 6.81
CA TYR A 11 -15.04 -1.73 6.66
C TYR A 11 -16.11 -1.44 5.60
N ASN A 12 -16.34 -2.40 4.72
CA ASN A 12 -17.40 -2.39 3.73
C ASN A 12 -18.43 -3.47 4.09
N ASP A 13 -19.54 -3.04 4.67
CA ASP A 13 -20.64 -3.91 5.11
C ASP A 13 -21.23 -4.74 3.95
N ALA A 14 -21.33 -4.16 2.75
CA ALA A 14 -21.98 -4.80 1.62
C ALA A 14 -21.15 -5.95 1.03
N ALA A 15 -19.84 -5.93 1.24
CA ALA A 15 -18.91 -6.90 0.68
C ALA A 15 -18.22 -7.76 1.74
N ASP A 16 -18.50 -7.53 3.02
CA ASP A 16 -17.82 -8.16 4.17
C ASP A 16 -16.29 -8.11 4.03
N LEU A 17 -15.77 -6.91 3.78
CA LEU A 17 -14.33 -6.68 3.58
C LEU A 17 -13.85 -5.53 4.43
N LEU A 18 -12.73 -5.74 5.13
CA LEU A 18 -11.96 -4.67 5.74
C LEU A 18 -10.83 -4.27 4.78
N LEU A 19 -10.92 -3.05 4.25
CA LEU A 19 -9.87 -2.43 3.45
C LEU A 19 -8.86 -1.76 4.39
N VAL A 20 -7.60 -2.18 4.27
CA VAL A 20 -6.44 -1.56 4.92
C VAL A 20 -5.67 -0.80 3.86
N HIS A 21 -5.45 0.49 4.03
CA HIS A 21 -4.67 1.25 3.05
C HIS A 21 -3.81 2.34 3.68
N SER A 22 -2.73 2.71 2.98
CA SER A 22 -1.84 3.80 3.35
C SER A 22 -1.41 4.56 2.11
N CYS A 23 -1.26 5.87 2.24
CA CYS A 23 -0.50 6.65 1.27
C CYS A 23 0.99 6.39 1.50
N VAL A 24 1.71 5.95 0.47
CA VAL A 24 3.16 5.68 0.53
C VAL A 24 3.98 6.71 -0.25
N GLY A 25 3.31 7.76 -0.75
CA GLY A 25 3.95 8.87 -1.43
C GLY A 25 3.11 9.39 -2.58
N THR A 26 3.76 10.11 -3.48
CA THR A 26 3.14 10.68 -4.67
C THR A 26 4.02 10.40 -5.87
N VAL A 27 3.49 10.47 -7.07
CA VAL A 27 4.28 10.51 -8.31
C VAL A 27 3.76 11.66 -9.14
N LYS A 28 4.62 12.23 -9.99
CA LYS A 28 4.19 13.31 -10.89
C LYS A 28 3.25 12.75 -11.96
N PRO A 29 2.35 13.57 -12.53
CA PRO A 29 1.49 13.14 -13.65
C PRO A 29 2.26 12.62 -14.87
N ASP A 30 3.48 13.12 -15.08
CA ASP A 30 4.42 12.73 -16.14
C ASP A 30 5.46 11.70 -15.67
N VAL A 31 5.13 10.92 -14.64
CA VAL A 31 6.01 9.87 -14.10
C VAL A 31 6.51 8.94 -15.20
N THR A 32 7.79 8.58 -15.12
CA THR A 32 8.44 7.77 -16.15
C THR A 32 7.84 6.37 -16.22
N SER A 33 7.88 5.77 -17.41
CA SER A 33 7.46 4.38 -17.61
C SER A 33 8.23 3.40 -16.72
N ALA A 34 9.47 3.71 -16.34
CA ALA A 34 10.27 2.91 -15.42
C ALA A 34 9.66 2.82 -14.01
N VAL A 35 9.20 3.95 -13.45
CA VAL A 35 8.53 3.96 -12.14
C VAL A 35 7.21 3.22 -12.21
N LEU A 36 6.43 3.41 -13.28
CA LEU A 36 5.19 2.65 -13.49
C LEU A 36 5.47 1.13 -13.58
N MET A 37 6.53 0.74 -14.29
CA MET A 37 6.94 -0.66 -14.40
C MET A 37 7.33 -1.26 -13.05
N GLU A 38 8.04 -0.51 -12.21
CA GLU A 38 8.40 -0.95 -10.86
C GLU A 38 7.15 -1.22 -10.00
N LEU A 39 6.19 -0.29 -9.99
CA LEU A 39 4.94 -0.44 -9.23
C LEU A 39 4.10 -1.63 -9.71
N LEU A 40 3.96 -1.79 -11.03
CA LEU A 40 3.27 -2.94 -11.61
C LEU A 40 3.98 -4.26 -11.35
N SER A 41 5.31 -4.27 -11.41
CA SER A 41 6.10 -5.49 -11.18
C SER A 41 6.05 -5.93 -9.72
N ALA A 42 5.97 -4.99 -8.77
CA ALA A 42 5.77 -5.32 -7.36
C ALA A 42 4.44 -6.04 -7.09
N ASN A 43 3.40 -5.68 -7.85
CA ASN A 43 2.10 -6.35 -7.80
C ASN A 43 2.14 -7.74 -8.48
N CYS A 44 3.16 -8.05 -9.28
CA CYS A 44 3.28 -9.35 -9.95
C CYS A 44 3.49 -10.45 -8.89
N TYR A 45 2.50 -11.33 -8.77
CA TYR A 45 2.43 -12.35 -7.71
C TYR A 45 2.47 -11.80 -6.28
N TRP A 46 2.25 -10.48 -6.10
CA TRP A 46 2.23 -9.79 -4.81
C TRP A 46 3.45 -10.02 -3.91
N GLN A 47 4.58 -10.42 -4.50
CA GLN A 47 5.82 -10.67 -3.74
C GLN A 47 6.47 -9.36 -3.28
N GLY A 48 6.36 -8.29 -4.08
CA GLY A 48 6.89 -6.97 -3.75
C GLY A 48 6.03 -6.19 -2.75
N THR A 49 4.85 -6.69 -2.42
CA THR A 49 3.84 -6.01 -1.60
C THR A 49 3.27 -6.88 -0.48
N GLN A 50 3.75 -8.12 -0.37
CA GLN A 50 3.29 -9.12 0.62
C GLN A 50 1.76 -9.28 0.65
N GLY A 51 1.15 -9.38 -0.53
CA GLY A 51 -0.30 -9.54 -0.68
C GLY A 51 -1.09 -8.25 -0.87
N ALA A 52 -0.51 -7.08 -0.57
CA ALA A 52 -1.13 -5.78 -0.84
C ALA A 52 -0.98 -5.37 -2.31
N THR A 53 -1.68 -4.33 -2.76
CA THR A 53 -1.58 -3.83 -4.13
C THR A 53 -1.22 -2.35 -4.11
N LEU A 54 -0.30 -1.95 -4.98
CA LEU A 54 0.03 -0.56 -5.24
C LEU A 54 -0.86 -0.02 -6.37
N GLY A 55 -1.47 1.13 -6.12
CA GLY A 55 -2.22 1.90 -7.11
C GLY A 55 -1.80 3.36 -7.12
N ILE A 56 -2.11 4.05 -8.21
CA ILE A 56 -1.94 5.51 -8.33
C ILE A 56 -3.33 6.12 -8.43
N GLU A 57 -3.63 7.04 -7.52
CA GLU A 57 -4.84 7.85 -7.52
C GLU A 57 -4.74 8.94 -8.62
N LYS A 58 -5.80 9.10 -9.41
CA LYS A 58 -5.76 9.77 -10.72
C LYS A 58 -5.64 11.29 -10.63
N GLU A 59 -6.19 11.93 -9.59
CA GLU A 59 -6.23 13.40 -9.50
C GLU A 59 -4.97 13.98 -8.85
N GLY A 60 -4.31 13.26 -7.94
CA GLY A 60 -3.13 13.74 -7.22
C GLY A 60 -1.83 12.97 -7.46
N GLY A 61 -1.88 11.85 -8.19
CA GLY A 61 -0.74 10.95 -8.32
C GLY A 61 -0.35 10.30 -7.00
N LEU A 62 -1.26 10.23 -6.02
CA LEU A 62 -0.99 9.59 -4.74
C LEU A 62 -0.75 8.10 -4.97
N VAL A 63 0.34 7.57 -4.45
CA VAL A 63 0.61 6.14 -4.47
C VAL A 63 -0.02 5.53 -3.23
N ILE A 64 -0.99 4.65 -3.44
CA ILE A 64 -1.74 3.98 -2.39
C ILE A 64 -1.32 2.52 -2.34
N LEU A 65 -0.93 2.05 -1.16
CA LEU A 65 -0.83 0.63 -0.85
C LEU A 65 -2.15 0.18 -0.21
N ALA A 66 -2.76 -0.88 -0.72
CA ALA A 66 -4.05 -1.37 -0.26
C ALA A 66 -4.06 -2.90 -0.07
N TYR A 67 -4.67 -3.38 1.01
CA TYR A 67 -4.85 -4.80 1.31
C TYR A 67 -6.29 -5.04 1.75
N SER A 68 -6.93 -6.09 1.23
CA SER A 68 -8.31 -6.43 1.58
C SER A 68 -8.35 -7.68 2.45
N ILE A 69 -9.00 -7.60 3.60
CA ILE A 69 -9.21 -8.70 4.53
C ILE A 69 -10.68 -9.13 4.47
N PRO A 70 -10.99 -10.36 4.04
CA PRO A 70 -12.33 -10.93 4.15
C PRO A 70 -12.79 -11.02 5.60
N MET A 71 -14.04 -10.66 5.85
CA MET A 71 -14.68 -10.73 7.15
C MET A 71 -15.79 -11.80 7.15
N PRO A 72 -16.05 -12.47 8.29
CA PRO A 72 -15.24 -12.42 9.52
C PRO A 72 -13.87 -13.08 9.32
N MET A 73 -12.85 -12.55 10.01
CA MET A 73 -11.53 -13.20 10.03
C MET A 73 -11.63 -14.59 10.65
N ALA A 74 -10.89 -15.54 10.09
CA ALA A 74 -10.86 -16.92 10.60
C ALA A 74 -10.25 -17.01 12.00
N GLN A 75 -9.20 -16.22 12.27
CA GLN A 75 -8.58 -16.15 13.60
C GLN A 75 -8.25 -14.69 13.98
N PRO A 76 -8.71 -14.18 15.14
CA PRO A 76 -8.50 -12.78 15.53
C PRO A 76 -7.03 -12.33 15.66
N ASN A 77 -6.14 -13.25 16.01
CA ASN A 77 -4.69 -13.00 16.08
C ASN A 77 -4.07 -12.68 14.70
N GLN A 78 -4.68 -13.15 13.59
CA GLN A 78 -4.20 -12.84 12.24
C GLN A 78 -4.25 -11.35 11.93
N PHE A 79 -5.15 -10.60 12.57
CA PHE A 79 -5.26 -9.17 12.34
C PHE A 79 -3.97 -8.43 12.69
N GLN A 80 -3.37 -8.75 13.84
CA GLN A 80 -2.15 -8.08 14.29
C GLN A 80 -0.98 -8.37 13.35
N ASP A 81 -0.84 -9.62 12.91
CA ASP A 81 0.21 -10.05 11.98
C ASP A 81 0.04 -9.38 10.61
N ILE A 82 -1.20 -9.30 10.10
CA ILE A 82 -1.52 -8.61 8.85
C ILE A 82 -1.17 -7.12 8.94
N ILE A 83 -1.58 -6.44 10.01
CA ILE A 83 -1.32 -5.01 10.17
C ILE A 83 0.18 -4.74 10.36
N ALA A 84 0.89 -5.55 11.15
CA ALA A 84 2.33 -5.41 11.32
C ALA A 84 3.08 -5.57 9.99
N THR A 85 2.73 -6.61 9.22
CA THR A 85 3.27 -6.84 7.87
C THR A 85 2.97 -5.67 6.94
N PHE A 86 1.72 -5.20 6.94
CA PHE A 86 1.28 -4.08 6.10
C PHE A 86 2.06 -2.79 6.42
N VAL A 87 2.29 -2.49 7.70
CA VAL A 87 3.06 -1.30 8.13
C VAL A 87 4.50 -1.36 7.63
N GLU A 88 5.16 -2.52 7.70
CA GLU A 88 6.52 -2.66 7.19
C GLU A 88 6.57 -2.47 5.67
N VAL A 89 5.64 -3.09 4.92
CA VAL A 89 5.55 -2.89 3.47
C VAL A 89 5.28 -1.41 3.14
N ALA A 90 4.37 -0.76 3.87
CA ALA A 90 4.08 0.66 3.66
C ALA A 90 5.32 1.54 3.92
N ARG A 91 6.11 1.22 4.95
CA ARG A 91 7.36 1.92 5.28
C ARG A 91 8.41 1.72 4.17
N GLU A 92 8.60 0.50 3.70
CA GLU A 92 9.53 0.18 2.61
C GLU A 92 9.17 0.91 1.32
N TRP A 93 7.89 0.87 0.92
CA TRP A 93 7.42 1.59 -0.25
C TRP A 93 7.50 3.11 -0.09
N THR A 94 7.32 3.62 1.12
CA THR A 94 7.51 5.06 1.39
C THR A 94 8.96 5.50 1.12
N LEU A 95 9.93 4.69 1.52
CA LEU A 95 11.35 4.96 1.22
C LEU A 95 11.63 4.80 -0.27
N LYS A 96 11.17 3.71 -0.88
CA LYS A 96 11.36 3.42 -2.29
C LYS A 96 10.78 4.51 -3.21
N ILE A 97 9.60 5.04 -2.90
CA ILE A 97 9.00 6.14 -3.67
C ILE A 97 9.84 7.43 -3.57
N ARG A 98 10.43 7.74 -2.41
CA ARG A 98 11.35 8.88 -2.27
C ARG A 98 12.59 8.72 -3.13
N GLU A 99 13.19 7.52 -3.12
CA GLU A 99 14.34 7.19 -3.97
C GLU A 99 14.01 7.33 -5.46
N LEU A 100 12.86 6.83 -5.90
CA LEU A 100 12.40 6.92 -7.29
C LEU A 100 12.15 8.38 -7.75
N LYS A 101 11.90 9.30 -6.80
CA LYS A 101 11.81 10.75 -7.08
C LYS A 101 13.17 11.46 -7.07
N GLY A 102 14.22 10.83 -6.56
CA GLY A 102 15.50 11.49 -6.28
C GLY A 102 15.47 12.41 -5.05
N GLU A 103 14.49 12.22 -4.15
CA GLU A 103 14.42 12.92 -2.87
C GLU A 103 15.34 12.16 -1.88
N LYS A 104 16.44 12.78 -1.44
CA LYS A 104 17.37 12.23 -0.43
C LYS A 104 16.77 12.28 0.97
#